data_AF-A0A7S4DZM0-F1
#
_entry.id   AF-A0A7S4DZM0-F1
#
_cell.length_a   1.000
_cell.length_b   1.000
_cell.length_c   1.000
_cell.angle_alpha   90.00
_cell.angle_beta   90.00
_cell.angle_gamma   90.00
#
_symmetry.space_group_name_H-M   'P 1'
#
loop_
_entity.id
_entity.type
_entity.pdbx_description
1 polymer ?
#
loop_
_entity_poly.entity_id
_entity_poly.type
_entity_poly.pdbx_seq_one_letter_code
_entity_poly.pdbx_strand_id
1 'polypeptide(L)'
;GHKVTVVGDLHGDLDDLIKILDTVGIPSSEHSIIFNGDFVDRGQHGVEVLAVLLALKVVWPSYVHLNRGNHEDSSICRAYGFYDEVMAKYSSPGLYDVIVDVFASLPLCAIIRDRAFVVHGGLPSMEGTTIHHIGAIARRTHLQTFCTWTDRGKAGSNTSRQVIEDMMWSDPDPYVRDANKTSSRGAGYRYGPETVIRWLRSLGSDTMKTLVRSHECVENGYDVIDCGDGYKVWTVFS
;
A
#
# COMPACT_ATOMS: atom_id res chain seq x y z
N GLY A 1 2.82 8.25 25.78
CA GLY A 1 1.78 7.58 24.97
C GLY A 1 2.28 7.56 23.55
N HIS A 2 2.34 6.40 22.89
CA HIS A 2 3.09 6.30 21.64
C HIS A 2 2.23 6.69 20.42
N LYS A 3 2.77 7.61 19.59
CA LYS A 3 2.18 8.20 18.39
C LYS A 3 2.51 7.34 17.16
N VAL A 4 1.60 7.26 16.20
CA VAL A 4 1.85 6.65 14.89
C VAL A 4 1.46 7.65 13.82
N THR A 5 2.37 7.94 12.88
CA THR A 5 2.09 8.74 11.68
C THR A 5 2.00 7.80 10.48
N VAL A 6 0.99 7.98 9.63
CA VAL A 6 0.89 7.30 8.34
C VAL A 6 1.14 8.33 7.25
N VAL A 7 2.07 8.02 6.35
CA VAL A 7 2.46 8.81 5.17
C VAL A 7 1.96 8.06 3.93
N GLY A 8 1.33 8.78 3.02
CA GLY A 8 0.80 8.23 1.77
C GLY A 8 1.86 8.12 0.68
N ASP A 9 1.39 8.16 -0.56
CA ASP A 9 2.21 8.06 -1.77
C ASP A 9 3.27 9.18 -1.78
N LEU A 10 4.49 8.88 -2.23
CA LEU A 10 5.59 9.85 -2.36
C LEU A 10 6.03 10.04 -3.81
N HIS A 11 5.87 9.02 -4.65
CA HIS A 11 6.13 9.09 -6.10
C HIS A 11 7.45 9.77 -6.49
N GLY A 12 8.55 9.42 -5.82
CA GLY A 12 9.88 9.96 -6.11
C GLY A 12 10.02 11.47 -5.86
N ASP A 13 9.18 12.07 -5.01
CA ASP A 13 9.33 13.43 -4.53
C ASP A 13 10.20 13.47 -3.26
N LEU A 14 11.47 13.81 -3.45
CA LEU A 14 12.45 13.88 -2.36
C LEU A 14 12.24 15.11 -1.48
N ASP A 15 11.80 16.23 -2.06
CA ASP A 15 11.62 17.47 -1.32
C ASP A 15 10.43 17.35 -0.35
N ASP A 16 9.34 16.73 -0.81
CA ASP A 16 8.20 16.44 0.05
C ASP A 16 8.56 15.41 1.14
N LEU A 17 9.35 14.37 0.83
CA LEU A 17 9.83 13.44 1.87
C LEU A 17 10.63 14.17 2.96
N ILE A 18 11.55 15.07 2.58
CA ILE A 18 12.33 15.85 3.55
C ILE A 18 11.40 16.72 4.41
N LYS A 19 10.47 17.42 3.78
CA LYS A 19 9.50 18.27 4.46
C LYS A 19 8.58 17.49 5.41
N ILE A 20 8.17 16.28 5.02
CA ILE A 20 7.41 15.37 5.86
C ILE A 20 8.23 15.02 7.10
N LEU A 21 9.49 14.60 6.94
CA LEU A 21 10.37 14.23 8.05
C LEU A 21 10.62 15.42 9.01
N ASP A 22 10.79 16.63 8.48
CA ASP A 22 10.92 17.85 9.27
C ASP A 22 9.65 18.18 10.05
N THR A 23 8.47 17.93 9.45
CA THR A 23 7.17 18.23 10.05
C THR A 23 6.77 17.20 11.10
N VAL A 24 6.93 15.91 10.79
CA VAL A 24 6.45 14.82 11.64
C VAL A 24 7.44 14.48 12.75
N GLY A 25 8.72 14.82 12.55
CA GLY A 25 9.85 14.48 13.41
C GLY A 25 10.44 13.11 13.08
N ILE A 26 11.66 12.87 13.56
CA ILE A 26 12.34 11.58 13.40
C ILE A 26 11.68 10.47 14.25
N PRO A 27 11.71 9.21 13.79
CA PRO A 27 11.20 8.07 14.56
C PRO A 27 11.88 7.94 15.93
N SER A 28 11.12 7.46 16.93
CA SER A 28 11.61 7.24 18.29
C SER A 28 10.82 6.15 19.01
N SER A 29 11.22 5.81 20.24
CA SER A 29 10.46 4.88 21.09
C SER A 29 9.01 5.32 21.34
N GLU A 30 8.70 6.60 21.18
CA GLU A 30 7.38 7.17 21.37
C GLU A 30 6.67 7.51 20.06
N HIS A 31 7.32 7.33 18.90
CA HIS A 31 6.76 7.72 17.60
C HIS A 31 7.20 6.77 16.48
N SER A 32 6.22 6.03 15.93
CA SER A 32 6.40 5.23 14.71
C SER A 32 5.87 5.94 13.46
N ILE A 33 6.46 5.64 12.31
CA ILE A 33 6.05 6.12 10.99
C ILE A 33 5.77 4.91 10.09
N ILE A 34 4.63 4.93 9.41
CA ILE A 34 4.25 3.96 8.38
C ILE A 34 4.22 4.69 7.04
N PHE A 35 5.10 4.34 6.12
CA PHE A 35 5.02 4.78 4.72
C PHE A 35 4.21 3.75 3.95
N ASN A 36 3.08 4.19 3.38
CA ASN A 36 2.03 3.29 2.93
C ASN A 36 2.08 3.01 1.41
N GLY A 37 3.27 2.69 0.89
CA GLY A 37 3.49 2.35 -0.52
C GLY A 37 3.67 3.55 -1.46
N ASP A 38 3.95 3.25 -2.72
CA ASP A 38 4.16 4.19 -3.83
C ASP A 38 5.28 5.20 -3.55
N PHE A 39 6.46 4.67 -3.29
CA PHE A 39 7.68 5.43 -3.02
C PHE A 39 8.32 5.96 -4.30
N VAL A 40 8.14 5.23 -5.40
CA VAL A 40 8.85 5.43 -6.68
C VAL A 40 7.89 5.76 -7.83
N ASP A 41 8.47 5.88 -9.03
CA ASP A 41 7.81 6.30 -10.28
C ASP A 41 7.26 7.73 -10.25
N ARG A 42 6.90 8.25 -11.43
CA ARG A 42 6.36 9.61 -11.69
C ARG A 42 7.34 10.75 -11.43
N GLY A 43 7.92 10.83 -10.23
CA GLY A 43 8.96 11.79 -9.87
C GLY A 43 10.34 11.40 -10.39
N GLN A 44 11.32 12.28 -10.19
CA GLN A 44 12.69 12.11 -10.70
C GLN A 44 13.68 11.60 -9.66
N HIS A 45 13.24 11.42 -8.40
CA HIS A 45 14.10 11.07 -7.27
C HIS A 45 13.64 9.79 -6.56
N GLY A 46 13.08 8.83 -7.30
CA GLY A 46 12.61 7.56 -6.75
C GLY A 46 13.73 6.77 -6.07
N VAL A 47 14.94 6.77 -6.63
CA VAL A 47 16.08 6.03 -6.04
C VAL A 47 16.51 6.66 -4.72
N GLU A 48 16.55 7.98 -4.64
CA GLU A 48 16.92 8.72 -3.44
C GLU A 48 15.85 8.57 -2.34
N VAL A 49 14.57 8.69 -2.70
CA VAL A 49 13.44 8.43 -1.78
C VAL A 49 13.55 7.03 -1.21
N LEU A 50 13.71 6.00 -2.06
CA LEU A 50 13.85 4.62 -1.60
C LEU A 50 15.08 4.44 -0.70
N ALA A 51 16.22 5.03 -1.05
CA ALA A 51 17.44 4.94 -0.25
C ALA A 51 17.26 5.54 1.15
N VAL A 52 16.61 6.70 1.26
CA VAL A 52 16.27 7.33 2.55
C VAL A 52 15.35 6.42 3.36
N LEU A 53 14.25 5.91 2.77
CA LEU A 53 13.31 5.05 3.47
C LEU A 53 13.94 3.75 3.99
N LEU A 54 14.81 3.13 3.18
CA LEU A 54 15.55 1.93 3.58
C LEU A 54 16.56 2.24 4.68
N ALA A 55 17.26 3.37 4.62
CA ALA A 55 18.14 3.82 5.69
C ALA A 55 17.37 4.04 7.00
N LEU A 56 16.23 4.73 6.96
CA LEU A 56 15.34 4.91 8.11
C LEU A 56 14.88 3.55 8.67
N LYS A 57 14.55 2.59 7.81
CA LYS A 57 14.15 1.23 8.22
C LYS A 57 15.28 0.47 8.90
N VAL A 58 16.52 0.60 8.43
CA VAL A 58 17.70 -0.04 9.03
C VAL A 58 18.02 0.59 10.39
N VAL A 59 17.94 1.92 10.51
CA VAL A 59 18.25 2.62 11.76
C VAL A 59 17.16 2.44 12.82
N TRP A 60 15.88 2.46 12.42
CA TRP A 60 14.73 2.34 13.33
C TRP A 60 13.79 1.18 12.93
N PRO A 61 14.25 -0.09 12.98
CA PRO A 61 13.50 -1.22 12.46
C PRO A 61 12.17 -1.48 13.17
N SER A 62 12.05 -1.06 14.44
CA SER A 62 10.83 -1.20 15.24
C SER A 62 9.85 -0.02 15.09
N TYR A 63 10.28 1.09 14.49
CA TYR A 63 9.52 2.34 14.45
C TYR A 63 9.25 2.85 13.03
N VAL A 64 9.97 2.35 12.03
CA VAL A 64 9.71 2.65 10.61
C VAL A 64 9.15 1.41 9.93
N HIS A 65 8.01 1.56 9.29
CA HIS A 65 7.30 0.51 8.57
C HIS A 65 7.04 0.96 7.14
N LEU A 66 7.27 0.07 6.19
CA LEU A 66 7.11 0.32 4.76
C LEU A 66 6.09 -0.73 4.25
N ASN A 67 4.92 -0.30 3.81
CA ASN A 67 3.99 -1.19 3.11
C ASN A 67 4.28 -1.13 1.60
N ARG A 68 3.91 -2.18 0.88
CA ARG A 68 4.00 -2.26 -0.58
C ARG A 68 2.86 -1.48 -1.23
N GLY A 69 3.18 -0.57 -2.15
CA GLY A 69 2.22 0.04 -3.06
C GLY A 69 2.21 -0.62 -4.43
N ASN A 70 1.32 -0.16 -5.31
CA ASN A 70 1.23 -0.73 -6.65
C ASN A 70 2.41 -0.34 -7.55
N HIS A 71 3.13 0.75 -7.23
CA HIS A 71 4.34 1.17 -7.92
C HIS A 71 5.60 0.40 -7.49
N GLU A 72 5.57 -0.31 -6.36
CA GLU A 72 6.59 -1.30 -5.99
C GLU A 72 6.37 -2.65 -6.72
N ASP A 73 6.22 -2.58 -8.04
CA ASP A 73 6.01 -3.71 -8.94
C ASP A 73 6.85 -3.57 -10.21
N SER A 74 7.53 -4.65 -10.61
CA SER A 74 8.47 -4.59 -11.72
C SER A 74 7.84 -4.25 -13.08
N SER A 75 6.55 -4.54 -13.27
CA SER A 75 5.82 -4.17 -14.49
C SER A 75 5.44 -2.69 -14.49
N ILE A 76 5.10 -2.14 -13.33
CA ILE A 76 4.72 -0.74 -13.17
C ILE A 76 5.95 0.17 -13.25
N CYS A 77 7.05 -0.17 -12.59
CA CYS A 77 8.31 0.59 -12.68
C CYS A 77 8.83 0.72 -14.12
N ARG A 78 8.63 -0.30 -14.96
CA ARG A 78 9.00 -0.25 -16.38
C ARG A 78 8.07 0.62 -17.21
N ALA A 79 6.80 0.74 -16.80
CA ALA A 79 5.81 1.53 -17.51
C ALA A 79 5.83 3.02 -17.09
N TYR A 80 6.22 3.31 -15.84
CA TYR A 80 6.09 4.65 -15.24
C TYR A 80 7.40 5.34 -14.85
N GLY A 81 8.55 4.74 -15.20
CA GLY A 81 9.83 5.46 -15.33
C GLY A 81 10.90 5.10 -14.30
N PHE A 82 10.58 4.38 -13.22
CA PHE A 82 11.58 4.06 -12.21
C PHE A 82 12.69 3.12 -12.73
N TYR A 83 12.37 2.19 -13.63
CA TYR A 83 13.40 1.38 -14.29
C TYR A 83 14.38 2.25 -15.06
N ASP A 84 13.87 3.22 -15.83
CA ASP A 84 14.68 4.13 -16.63
C ASP A 84 15.51 5.06 -15.74
N GLU A 85 14.97 5.49 -14.58
CA GLU A 85 15.70 6.25 -13.58
C GLU A 85 16.92 5.49 -13.06
N VAL A 86 16.74 4.22 -12.64
CA VAL A 86 17.87 3.38 -12.16
C VAL A 86 18.91 3.20 -13.26
N MET A 87 18.49 2.95 -14.50
CA MET A 87 19.40 2.78 -15.62
C MET A 87 20.15 4.08 -15.95
N ALA A 88 19.48 5.22 -15.93
CA ALA A 88 20.10 6.52 -16.21
C ALA A 88 21.11 6.93 -15.14
N LYS A 89 20.78 6.74 -13.86
CA LYS A 89 21.63 7.18 -12.73
C LYS A 89 22.77 6.20 -12.42
N TYR A 90 22.54 4.90 -12.57
CA TYR A 90 23.48 3.87 -12.11
C TYR A 90 23.97 2.92 -13.21
N SER A 91 23.34 2.92 -14.39
CA SER A 91 23.69 2.02 -15.50
C SER A 91 23.76 0.53 -15.08
N SER A 92 22.93 0.13 -14.11
CA SER A 92 23.02 -1.17 -13.46
C SER A 92 21.66 -1.88 -13.42
N PRO A 93 21.40 -2.82 -14.36
CA PRO A 93 20.24 -3.69 -14.29
C PRO A 93 20.23 -4.54 -13.01
N GLY A 94 21.40 -4.98 -12.54
CA GLY A 94 21.51 -5.77 -11.32
C GLY A 94 21.10 -5.00 -10.05
N LEU A 95 21.30 -3.68 -10.01
CA LEU A 95 20.76 -2.86 -8.92
C LEU A 95 19.22 -2.84 -8.95
N TYR A 96 18.63 -2.69 -10.14
CA TYR A 96 17.18 -2.74 -10.30
C TYR A 96 16.59 -4.09 -9.87
N ASP A 97 17.22 -5.20 -10.24
CA ASP A 97 16.77 -6.54 -9.85
C ASP A 97 16.76 -6.71 -8.32
N VAL A 98 17.80 -6.22 -7.63
CA VAL A 98 17.84 -6.22 -6.16
C VAL A 98 16.74 -5.34 -5.57
N ILE A 99 16.48 -4.16 -6.13
CA ILE A 99 15.40 -3.28 -5.67
C ILE A 99 14.03 -3.97 -5.82
N VAL A 100 13.78 -4.64 -6.94
CA VAL A 100 12.55 -5.41 -7.17
C VAL A 100 12.39 -6.55 -6.15
N ASP A 101 13.47 -7.22 -5.76
CA ASP A 101 13.44 -8.23 -4.69
C ASP A 101 13.11 -7.60 -3.31
N VAL A 102 13.59 -6.38 -3.05
CA VAL A 102 13.19 -5.62 -1.85
C VAL A 102 11.70 -5.30 -1.90
N PHE A 103 11.18 -4.81 -3.02
CA PHE A 103 9.76 -4.52 -3.21
C PHE A 103 8.87 -5.74 -2.93
N ALA A 104 9.24 -6.91 -3.47
CA ALA A 104 8.50 -8.14 -3.23
C ALA A 104 8.58 -8.66 -1.79
N SER A 105 9.50 -8.13 -0.97
CA SER A 105 9.62 -8.45 0.45
C SER A 105 8.73 -7.59 1.35
N LEU A 106 8.24 -6.45 0.86
CA LEU A 106 7.47 -5.49 1.64
C LEU A 106 6.16 -6.11 2.18
N PRO A 107 5.75 -5.80 3.42
CA PRO A 107 4.41 -6.08 3.94
C PRO A 107 3.30 -5.48 3.07
N LEU A 108 2.13 -6.14 3.03
CA LEU A 108 0.95 -5.64 2.30
C LEU A 108 0.07 -4.72 3.16
N CYS A 109 0.18 -4.81 4.48
CA CYS A 109 -0.64 -4.06 5.42
C CYS A 109 0.04 -3.95 6.78
N ALA A 110 -0.48 -3.04 7.61
CA ALA A 110 -0.14 -2.90 9.01
C ALA A 110 -1.41 -2.76 9.87
N ILE A 111 -1.30 -3.12 11.16
CA ILE A 111 -2.39 -2.98 12.15
C ILE A 111 -1.89 -2.08 13.29
N ILE A 112 -2.64 -1.02 13.58
CA ILE A 112 -2.33 -0.07 14.67
C ILE A 112 -3.26 -0.36 15.85
N ARG A 113 -2.70 -0.98 16.91
CA ARG A 113 -3.33 -1.20 18.23
C ARG A 113 -4.81 -1.65 18.19
N ASP A 114 -5.14 -2.59 17.32
CA ASP A 114 -6.50 -3.12 17.14
C ASP A 114 -7.56 -2.05 16.86
N ARG A 115 -7.15 -0.90 16.30
CA ARG A 115 -8.01 0.25 15.99
C ARG A 115 -8.06 0.57 14.52
N ALA A 116 -6.91 0.51 13.84
CA ALA A 116 -6.81 0.82 12.43
C ALA A 116 -6.09 -0.29 11.64
N PHE A 117 -6.64 -0.60 10.47
CA PHE A 117 -6.02 -1.40 9.43
C PHE A 117 -5.47 -0.47 8.36
N VAL A 118 -4.19 -0.61 8.02
CA VAL A 118 -3.49 0.24 7.05
C VAL A 118 -3.09 -0.60 5.85
N VAL A 119 -3.49 -0.20 4.65
CA VAL A 119 -3.23 -0.89 3.39
C VAL A 119 -3.06 0.14 2.28
N HIS A 120 -2.31 -0.13 1.22
CA HIS A 120 -2.06 0.89 0.20
C HIS A 120 -3.32 1.25 -0.62
N GLY A 121 -3.90 0.27 -1.31
CA GLY A 121 -5.12 0.43 -2.09
C GLY A 121 -6.36 0.13 -1.24
N GLY A 122 -6.67 -1.16 -1.09
CA GLY A 122 -7.94 -1.57 -0.49
C GLY A 122 -7.99 -2.97 0.10
N LEU A 123 -9.20 -3.52 0.18
CA LEU A 123 -9.46 -4.78 0.84
C LEU A 123 -9.43 -5.95 -0.16
N PRO A 124 -9.18 -7.20 0.26
CA PRO A 124 -9.31 -8.35 -0.62
C PRO A 124 -10.75 -8.56 -1.09
N SER A 125 -10.95 -8.83 -2.39
CA SER A 125 -12.26 -9.13 -2.98
C SER A 125 -12.76 -10.54 -2.65
N MET A 126 -11.83 -11.47 -2.44
CA MET A 126 -12.15 -12.89 -2.25
C MET A 126 -12.73 -13.14 -0.86
N GLU A 127 -13.98 -13.61 -0.84
CA GLU A 127 -14.68 -13.98 0.38
C GLU A 127 -13.91 -15.07 1.16
N GLY A 128 -13.89 -14.95 2.50
CA GLY A 128 -13.14 -15.86 3.37
C GLY A 128 -11.63 -15.56 3.46
N THR A 129 -11.11 -14.54 2.76
CA THR A 129 -9.75 -14.05 3.00
C THR A 129 -9.62 -13.55 4.44
N THR A 130 -8.54 -13.94 5.13
CA THR A 130 -8.27 -13.56 6.52
C THR A 130 -6.89 -12.93 6.63
N ILE A 131 -6.60 -12.26 7.75
CA ILE A 131 -5.26 -11.73 8.01
C ILE A 131 -4.19 -12.83 8.05
N HIS A 132 -4.55 -14.05 8.46
CA HIS A 132 -3.65 -15.20 8.43
C HIS A 132 -3.34 -15.64 7.00
N HIS A 133 -4.34 -15.62 6.11
CA HIS A 133 -4.12 -15.87 4.68
C HIS A 133 -3.15 -14.84 4.09
N ILE A 134 -3.35 -13.54 4.37
CA ILE A 134 -2.47 -12.45 3.92
C ILE A 134 -1.04 -12.65 4.46
N GLY A 135 -0.89 -12.96 5.75
CA GLY A 135 0.40 -13.18 6.39
C GLY A 135 1.17 -14.38 5.84
N ALA A 136 0.46 -15.41 5.37
CA ALA A 136 1.04 -16.63 4.80
C ALA A 136 1.45 -16.52 3.32
N ILE A 137 1.11 -15.41 2.64
CA ILE A 137 1.49 -15.21 1.23
C ILE A 137 3.02 -15.18 1.10
N ALA A 138 3.56 -16.01 0.21
CA ALA A 138 4.98 -16.02 -0.18
C ALA A 138 5.31 -14.81 -1.07
N ARG A 139 5.25 -13.59 -0.53
CA ARG A 139 5.28 -12.33 -1.31
C ARG A 139 6.47 -12.20 -2.28
N ARG A 140 7.64 -12.75 -1.91
CA ARG A 140 8.85 -12.76 -2.75
C ARG A 140 8.69 -13.49 -4.09
N THR A 141 7.69 -14.36 -4.24
CA THR A 141 7.41 -15.02 -5.53
C THR A 141 6.55 -14.18 -6.47
N HIS A 142 6.15 -12.97 -6.05
CA HIS A 142 5.23 -12.09 -6.77
C HIS A 142 5.91 -10.75 -7.13
N LEU A 143 6.89 -10.80 -8.04
CA LEU A 143 7.57 -9.62 -8.59
C LEU A 143 6.69 -8.82 -9.57
N GLN A 144 5.66 -9.47 -10.11
CA GLN A 144 4.61 -8.89 -10.94
C GLN A 144 3.27 -9.33 -10.37
N THR A 145 2.42 -8.37 -10.02
CA THR A 145 1.16 -8.64 -9.31
C THR A 145 -0.06 -8.33 -10.16
N PHE A 146 0.07 -7.54 -11.23
CA PHE A 146 -1.02 -7.22 -12.15
C PHE A 146 -1.60 -8.48 -12.81
N CYS A 147 -2.84 -8.85 -12.51
CA CYS A 147 -3.58 -9.96 -13.08
C CYS A 147 -4.22 -9.53 -14.40
N THR A 148 -3.91 -10.22 -15.48
CA THR A 148 -4.61 -9.99 -16.75
C THR A 148 -6.02 -10.56 -16.71
N TRP A 149 -6.91 -10.14 -17.61
CA TRP A 149 -8.30 -10.63 -17.65
C TRP A 149 -8.39 -12.16 -17.80
N THR A 150 -7.39 -12.78 -18.44
CA THR A 150 -7.29 -14.25 -18.59
C THR A 150 -6.86 -14.96 -17.30
N ASP A 151 -6.33 -14.23 -16.32
CA ASP A 151 -5.98 -14.74 -14.99
C ASP A 151 -7.21 -14.71 -14.05
N ARG A 152 -8.12 -13.75 -14.23
CA ARG A 152 -9.29 -13.50 -13.36
C ARG A 152 -10.46 -14.50 -13.48
N GLY A 153 -10.29 -15.62 -14.18
CA GLY A 153 -11.35 -16.60 -14.43
C GLY A 153 -10.92 -18.06 -14.43
N LYS A 154 -9.63 -18.36 -14.15
CA LYS A 154 -9.17 -19.74 -14.03
C LYS A 154 -9.49 -20.24 -12.63
N ALA A 155 -10.49 -21.12 -12.52
CA ALA A 155 -10.77 -21.85 -11.28
C ALA A 155 -9.47 -22.52 -10.78
N GLY A 156 -8.97 -22.06 -9.64
CA GLY A 156 -7.72 -22.52 -9.03
C GLY A 156 -6.46 -21.70 -9.33
N SER A 157 -6.49 -20.60 -10.08
CA SER A 157 -5.28 -19.80 -10.34
C SER A 157 -5.05 -18.68 -9.32
N ASN A 158 -3.96 -18.82 -8.56
CA ASN A 158 -3.28 -17.81 -7.74
C ASN A 158 -4.15 -16.88 -6.88
N THR A 159 -4.82 -17.46 -5.88
CA THR A 159 -5.50 -16.74 -4.79
C THR A 159 -4.64 -15.63 -4.17
N SER A 160 -3.34 -15.87 -4.01
CA SER A 160 -2.40 -14.91 -3.43
C SER A 160 -2.13 -13.69 -4.32
N ARG A 161 -2.05 -13.87 -5.65
CA ARG A 161 -1.80 -12.75 -6.58
C ARG A 161 -3.00 -11.82 -6.62
N GLN A 162 -4.23 -12.37 -6.66
CA GLN A 162 -5.44 -11.56 -6.59
C GLN A 162 -5.52 -10.78 -5.28
N VAL A 163 -5.21 -11.40 -4.14
CA VAL A 163 -5.18 -10.70 -2.85
C VAL A 163 -4.15 -9.57 -2.86
N ILE A 164 -2.94 -9.80 -3.37
CA ILE A 164 -1.91 -8.74 -3.48
C ILE A 164 -2.42 -7.61 -4.40
N GLU A 165 -2.98 -7.95 -5.56
CA GLU A 165 -3.51 -6.97 -6.49
C GLU A 165 -4.64 -6.15 -5.85
N ASP A 166 -5.62 -6.80 -5.23
CA ASP A 166 -6.74 -6.12 -4.58
C ASP A 166 -6.25 -5.15 -3.50
N MET A 167 -5.27 -5.57 -2.70
CA MET A 167 -4.71 -4.74 -1.63
C MET A 167 -3.92 -3.54 -2.16
N MET A 168 -3.37 -3.60 -3.36
CA MET A 168 -2.58 -2.50 -3.94
C MET A 168 -3.38 -1.62 -4.92
N TRP A 169 -4.48 -2.11 -5.50
CA TRP A 169 -5.17 -1.43 -6.61
C TRP A 169 -6.64 -1.10 -6.38
N SER A 170 -7.27 -1.65 -5.34
CA SER A 170 -8.70 -1.41 -5.10
C SER A 170 -8.93 -0.03 -4.53
N ASP A 171 -10.10 0.55 -4.84
CA ASP A 171 -10.50 1.86 -4.36
C ASP A 171 -11.87 1.81 -3.66
N PRO A 172 -12.10 2.63 -2.63
CA PRO A 172 -13.42 2.77 -2.05
C PRO A 172 -14.36 3.50 -3.01
N ASP A 173 -15.66 3.22 -2.88
CA ASP A 173 -16.74 3.96 -3.55
C ASP A 173 -17.96 3.99 -2.62
N PRO A 174 -18.34 5.18 -2.09
CA PRO A 174 -19.46 5.30 -1.15
C PRO A 174 -20.82 4.94 -1.76
N TYR A 175 -20.92 4.85 -3.10
CA TYR A 175 -22.14 4.56 -3.81
C TYR A 175 -22.26 3.10 -4.27
N VAL A 176 -21.19 2.31 -4.12
CA VAL A 176 -21.19 0.88 -4.44
C VAL A 176 -21.76 0.10 -3.27
N ARG A 177 -22.80 -0.70 -3.54
CA ARG A 177 -23.42 -1.59 -2.53
C ARG A 177 -22.88 -3.02 -2.56
N ASP A 178 -22.29 -3.45 -3.68
CA ASP A 178 -21.68 -4.78 -3.85
C ASP A 178 -20.33 -4.68 -4.59
N ALA A 179 -19.34 -5.39 -4.05
CA ALA A 179 -17.91 -5.39 -4.38
C ALA A 179 -17.51 -5.87 -5.80
N ASN A 180 -18.42 -5.92 -6.78
CA ASN A 180 -18.17 -6.58 -8.06
C ASN A 180 -17.98 -5.63 -9.26
N LYS A 181 -17.68 -4.35 -9.03
CA LYS A 181 -17.29 -3.46 -10.12
C LYS A 181 -15.78 -3.50 -10.30
N THR A 182 -15.34 -4.00 -11.46
CA THR A 182 -13.94 -3.87 -11.93
C THR A 182 -13.53 -2.40 -11.83
N SER A 183 -12.35 -2.14 -11.26
CA SER A 183 -11.85 -0.77 -11.18
C SER A 183 -11.61 -0.20 -12.57
N SER A 184 -11.80 1.11 -12.73
CA SER A 184 -11.40 1.85 -13.92
C SER A 184 -9.88 1.78 -14.19
N ARG A 185 -9.10 1.36 -13.20
CA ARG A 185 -7.64 1.17 -13.28
C ARG A 185 -7.22 -0.07 -14.08
N GLY A 186 -8.16 -0.98 -14.39
CA GLY A 186 -7.85 -2.26 -15.02
C GLY A 186 -7.25 -3.31 -14.07
N ALA A 187 -7.01 -2.97 -12.81
CA ALA A 187 -6.60 -3.84 -11.70
C ALA A 187 -7.39 -3.51 -10.43
N GLY A 188 -7.48 -4.45 -9.47
CA GLY A 188 -8.33 -4.31 -8.28
C GLY A 188 -9.83 -4.23 -8.60
N TYR A 189 -10.60 -3.69 -7.65
CA TYR A 189 -12.05 -3.48 -7.75
C TYR A 189 -12.51 -2.27 -6.92
N ARG A 190 -13.78 -1.86 -7.06
CA ARG A 190 -14.39 -0.82 -6.23
C ARG A 190 -15.16 -1.44 -5.06
N TYR A 191 -14.88 -1.03 -3.82
CA TYR A 191 -15.52 -1.55 -2.62
C TYR A 191 -16.36 -0.51 -1.87
N GLY A 192 -17.51 -0.93 -1.38
CA GLY A 192 -18.43 -0.09 -0.61
C GLY A 192 -18.23 -0.15 0.91
N PRO A 193 -18.94 0.72 1.67
CA PRO A 193 -18.95 0.75 3.13
C PRO A 193 -19.17 -0.61 3.81
N GLU A 194 -20.07 -1.44 3.27
CA GLU A 194 -20.39 -2.76 3.81
C GLU A 194 -19.20 -3.72 3.76
N THR A 195 -18.36 -3.61 2.73
CA THR A 195 -17.14 -4.41 2.60
C THR A 195 -16.14 -4.03 3.68
N VAL A 196 -16.01 -2.72 3.95
CA VAL A 196 -15.13 -2.17 5.00
C VAL A 196 -15.58 -2.64 6.38
N ILE A 197 -16.87 -2.51 6.70
CA ILE A 197 -17.43 -2.94 7.98
C ILE A 197 -17.22 -4.44 8.18
N ARG A 198 -17.51 -5.25 7.16
CA ARG A 198 -17.36 -6.71 7.22
C ARG A 198 -15.91 -7.11 7.47
N TRP A 199 -14.96 -6.50 6.75
CA TRP A 199 -13.54 -6.76 6.92
C TRP A 199 -13.04 -6.36 8.30
N LEU A 200 -13.30 -5.13 8.75
CA LEU A 200 -12.79 -4.66 10.04
C LEU A 200 -13.38 -5.46 11.21
N ARG A 201 -14.65 -5.90 11.12
CA ARG A 201 -15.25 -6.83 12.09
C ARG A 201 -14.58 -8.20 12.09
N SER A 202 -14.16 -8.71 10.94
CA SER A 202 -13.53 -10.04 10.85
C SER A 202 -12.16 -10.09 11.54
N LEU A 203 -11.55 -8.93 11.83
CA LEU A 203 -10.31 -8.83 12.61
C LEU A 203 -10.53 -9.06 14.12
N GLY A 204 -11.78 -9.21 14.58
CA GLY A 204 -12.09 -9.71 15.93
C GLY A 204 -11.97 -8.69 17.07
N SER A 205 -11.90 -7.39 16.76
CA SER A 205 -11.83 -6.32 17.76
C SER A 205 -12.94 -5.29 17.57
N ASP A 206 -13.69 -5.00 18.63
CA ASP A 206 -14.76 -3.99 18.62
C ASP A 206 -14.22 -2.56 18.41
N THR A 207 -12.94 -2.33 18.70
CA THR A 207 -12.29 -1.03 18.48
C THR A 207 -11.71 -0.87 17.07
N MET A 208 -11.70 -1.94 16.27
CA MET A 208 -11.21 -1.93 14.89
C MET A 208 -12.25 -1.28 13.98
N LYS A 209 -12.13 0.05 13.82
CA LYS A 209 -13.13 0.88 13.16
C LYS A 209 -12.57 1.72 12.03
N THR A 210 -11.26 1.69 11.80
CA THR A 210 -10.61 2.58 10.85
C THR A 210 -9.87 1.78 9.79
N LEU A 211 -10.18 2.04 8.52
CA LEU A 211 -9.34 1.69 7.39
C LEU A 211 -8.55 2.95 7.01
N VAL A 212 -7.22 2.83 6.89
CA VAL A 212 -6.36 3.88 6.33
C VAL A 212 -5.78 3.35 5.03
N ARG A 213 -5.92 4.13 3.96
CA ARG A 213 -5.39 3.84 2.62
C ARG A 213 -4.71 5.05 1.98
N SER A 214 -4.04 4.84 0.85
CA SER A 214 -3.32 5.88 0.08
C SER A 214 -3.78 5.87 -1.37
N HIS A 215 -2.95 5.74 -2.42
CA HIS A 215 -3.28 5.37 -3.82
C HIS A 215 -4.31 6.23 -4.63
N GLU A 216 -5.10 7.11 -4.01
CA GLU A 216 -5.94 8.11 -4.66
C GLU A 216 -5.44 9.50 -4.27
N CYS A 217 -5.05 10.30 -5.27
CA CYS A 217 -4.74 11.71 -5.08
C CYS A 217 -6.01 12.47 -4.67
N VAL A 218 -5.92 13.23 -3.59
CA VAL A 218 -7.03 13.95 -2.96
C VAL A 218 -6.61 15.39 -2.65
N GLU A 219 -7.51 16.35 -2.87
CA GLU A 219 -7.20 17.79 -2.92
C GLU A 219 -6.50 18.33 -1.67
N ASN A 220 -6.87 17.85 -0.47
CA ASN A 220 -6.33 18.33 0.80
C ASN A 220 -5.27 17.41 1.41
N GLY A 221 -4.72 16.46 0.63
CA GLY A 221 -3.82 15.42 1.13
C GLY A 221 -4.50 14.34 1.99
N TYR A 222 -5.80 14.50 2.29
CA TYR A 222 -6.61 13.41 2.83
C TYR A 222 -8.09 13.55 2.44
N ASP A 223 -8.81 12.43 2.51
CA ASP A 223 -10.27 12.35 2.40
C ASP A 223 -10.85 11.32 3.37
N VAL A 224 -12.13 11.43 3.72
CA VAL A 224 -12.80 10.57 4.68
C VAL A 224 -14.16 10.11 4.18
N ILE A 225 -14.34 8.80 4.11
CA ILE A 225 -15.64 8.17 3.86
C ILE A 225 -16.19 7.65 5.19
N ASP A 226 -17.35 8.15 5.58
CA ASP A 226 -18.12 7.60 6.70
C ASP A 226 -18.88 6.35 6.24
N CYS A 227 -18.59 5.21 6.86
CA CYS A 227 -19.25 3.95 6.55
C CYS A 227 -20.45 3.67 7.47
N GLY A 228 -20.72 4.51 8.46
CA GLY A 228 -21.71 4.26 9.51
C GLY A 228 -21.16 3.44 10.69
N ASP A 229 -21.88 3.39 11.81
CA ASP A 229 -21.51 2.66 13.04
C ASP A 229 -20.09 2.94 13.57
N GLY A 230 -19.61 4.16 13.31
CA GLY A 230 -18.27 4.64 13.67
C GLY A 230 -17.14 4.11 12.77
N TYR A 231 -17.44 3.33 11.73
CA TYR A 231 -16.47 2.85 10.76
C TYR A 231 -16.12 3.95 9.76
N LYS A 232 -14.83 4.11 9.45
CA LYS A 232 -14.35 5.13 8.51
C LYS A 232 -13.25 4.60 7.61
N VAL A 233 -13.22 5.08 6.37
CA VAL A 233 -12.06 4.98 5.49
C VAL A 233 -11.39 6.34 5.41
N TRP A 234 -10.09 6.38 5.68
CA TRP A 234 -9.24 7.54 5.46
C TRP A 234 -8.37 7.27 4.24
N THR A 235 -8.43 8.15 3.26
CA THR A 235 -7.43 8.21 2.18
C THR A 235 -6.41 9.26 2.56
N VAL A 236 -5.12 8.93 2.56
CA VAL A 236 -4.01 9.86 2.81
C VAL A 236 -3.06 9.87 1.62
N PHE A 237 -2.75 11.06 1.12
CA PHE A 237 -1.86 11.33 0.01
C PHE A 237 -0.85 12.39 0.46
N SER A 238 0.44 12.14 0.23
CA SER A 238 1.52 12.92 0.85
C SER A 238 2.32 13.71 -0.16
#